data_AF-A0A838YJP5-F1
#
_entry.id   AF-A0A838YJP5-F1
#
_cell.length_a   1.000
_cell.length_b   1.000
_cell.length_c   1.000
_cell.angle_alpha   90.00
_cell.angle_beta   90.00
_cell.angle_gamma   90.00
#
_symmetry.space_group_name_H-M   'P 1'
#
loop_
_entity.id
_entity.type
_entity.pdbx_description
1 polymer ?
#
loop_
_entity_poly.entity_id
_entity_poly.type
_entity_poly.pdbx_seq_one_letter_code
_entity_poly.pdbx_strand_id
1 'polypeptide(L)' 'MKIDIPLSCPSCGGKMYSVSYESAFTILKKRSWQVCKECDFQRNSEDFKKTICCA' A
#
# COMPACT_ATOMS: atom_id res chain seq x y z
N MET A 1 -10.90 3.25 7.30
CA MET A 1 -10.89 1.79 7.52
C MET A 1 -9.46 1.32 7.73
N LYS A 2 -9.11 0.84 8.93
CA LYS A 2 -7.86 0.10 9.16
C LYS A 2 -8.14 -1.33 8.73
N ILE A 3 -7.56 -1.76 7.62
CA ILE A 3 -7.64 -3.15 7.18
C ILE A 3 -6.53 -3.88 7.95
N ASP A 4 -6.91 -4.57 9.02
CA ASP A 4 -6.04 -5.34 9.92
C ASP A 4 -5.66 -6.73 9.35
N ILE A 5 -5.76 -6.92 8.04
CA ILE A 5 -5.32 -8.15 7.37
C ILE A 5 -3.91 -7.90 6.86
N PRO A 6 -2.87 -8.59 7.38
CA PRO A 6 -1.54 -8.53 6.80
C PRO A 6 -1.62 -9.11 5.38
N LEU A 7 -1.54 -8.24 4.38
CA LEU A 7 -1.59 -8.65 2.99
C LEU A 7 -0.27 -9.35 2.64
N SER A 8 -0.39 -10.60 2.20
CA SER A 8 0.72 -11.36 1.61
C SER A 8 1.13 -10.70 0.30
N CYS A 9 2.43 -10.65 0.03
CA CYS A 9 2.97 -10.14 -1.21
C CYS A 9 2.51 -11.02 -2.36
N PRO A 10 1.83 -10.47 -3.40
CA PRO A 10 1.34 -11.26 -4.51
C PRO A 10 2.47 -11.86 -5.37
N SER A 11 3.70 -11.33 -5.25
CA SER A 11 4.84 -11.77 -6.05
C SER A 11 5.64 -12.90 -5.41
N CYS A 12 5.77 -12.94 -4.08
CA CYS A 12 6.63 -13.90 -3.38
C CYS A 12 6.01 -14.56 -2.15
N GLY A 13 4.78 -14.18 -1.77
CA GLY A 13 4.14 -14.64 -0.54
C GLY A 13 4.66 -14.00 0.76
N GLY A 14 5.73 -13.20 0.68
CA GLY A 14 6.33 -12.49 1.81
C GLY A 14 5.41 -11.43 2.44
N LYS A 15 5.85 -10.80 3.53
CA LYS A 15 5.02 -9.79 4.22
C LYS A 15 5.04 -8.44 3.49
N MET A 16 3.88 -7.81 3.35
CA MET A 16 3.78 -6.40 2.94
C MET A 16 3.80 -5.46 4.15
N TYR A 17 4.45 -4.32 3.96
CA TYR A 17 4.55 -3.24 4.93
C TYR A 17 3.92 -1.98 4.38
N SER A 18 3.11 -1.30 5.19
CA SER A 18 2.52 -0.01 4.81
C SER A 18 3.50 1.11 5.12
N VAL A 19 3.84 1.90 4.12
CA VAL A 19 4.65 3.12 4.26
C VAL A 19 3.84 4.31 3.76
N SER A 20 3.81 5.38 4.55
CA SER A 20 3.10 6.60 4.20
C SER A 20 4.07 7.77 4.19
N TYR A 21 4.10 8.51 3.09
CA TYR A 21 4.88 9.73 2.98
C TYR A 21 3.95 10.93 3.15
N GLU A 22 4.25 11.77 4.14
CA GLU A 22 3.60 13.07 4.25
C GLU A 22 4.18 14.00 3.18
N SER A 23 3.32 14.53 2.32
CA SER A 23 3.74 15.51 1.33
C SER A 23 4.21 16.79 2.03
N ALA A 24 5.37 17.30 1.63
CA ALA A 24 5.90 18.57 2.13
C ALA A 24 4.96 19.75 1.82
N PHE A 25 4.14 19.62 0.77
CA PHE A 25 3.09 20.57 0.43
C PHE A 25 1.72 19.98 0.74
N THR A 26 0.95 20.66 1.59
CA THR A 26 -0.42 20.30 1.98
C THR A 26 -1.39 20.17 0.80
N ILE A 27 -1.08 20.78 -0.35
CA ILE A 27 -1.87 20.66 -1.59
C ILE A 27 -1.73 19.28 -2.26
N LEU A 28 -0.62 18.57 -2.00
CA LEU A 28 -0.40 17.24 -2.57
C LEU A 28 -1.07 16.20 -1.67
N LYS A 29 -1.90 15.32 -2.26
CA LYS A 29 -2.53 14.22 -1.51
C LYS A 29 -1.46 13.32 -0.89
N LYS A 30 -1.65 12.95 0.38
CA LYS A 30 -0.82 11.96 1.07
C LYS A 30 -0.80 10.67 0.26
N ARG A 31 0.39 10.15 -0.04
CA ARG A 31 0.56 8.89 -0.77
C ARG A 31 0.96 7.81 0.23
N SER A 32 0.22 6.71 0.24
CA SER A 32 0.54 5.52 1.01
C SER A 32 0.81 4.34 0.08
N TRP A 33 1.86 3.60 0.37
CA TRP A 33 2.33 2.47 -0.41
C TRP A 33 2.36 1.21 0.47
N GLN A 34 2.18 0.06 -0.18
CA GLN A 34 2.48 -1.24 0.41
C GLN A 34 3.71 -1.79 -0.30
N VAL A 35 4.75 -2.09 0.48
CA VAL A 35 6.05 -2.57 -0.01
C VAL A 35 6.37 -3.93 0.57
N CYS A 36 6.88 -4.84 -0.25
CA CYS A 36 7.46 -6.10 0.22
C CYS A 36 8.98 -5.94 0.26
N LYS A 37 9.59 -6.17 1.42
CA LYS A 37 11.05 -6.05 1.59
C LYS A 37 11.84 -7.25 1.05
N GLU A 38 11.16 -8.32 0.67
CA GLU A 38 11.79 -9.55 0.20
C GLU A 38 12.01 -9.55 -1.31
N CYS A 39 11.11 -8.93 -2.08
CA CYS A 39 11.18 -8.89 -3.54
C CYS A 39 10.99 -7.48 -4.13
N ASP A 40 11.06 -6.45 -3.29
CA ASP A 40 10.88 -5.03 -3.64
C ASP A 40 9.58 -4.69 -4.38
N PHE A 41 8.58 -5.59 -4.31
CA PHE A 41 7.27 -5.32 -4.87
C PHE A 41 6.63 -4.14 -4.14
N GLN A 42 6.12 -3.17 -4.91
CA GLN A 42 5.46 -1.98 -4.38
C GLN A 42 4.13 -1.73 -5.09
N ARG A 43 3.11 -1.34 -4.32
CA ARG A 43 1.83 -0.88 -4.87
C ARG A 43 1.26 0.31 -4.10
N ASN A 44 0.54 1.17 -4.78
CA ASN A 44 -0.15 2.28 -4.16
C ASN A 44 -1.39 1.77 -3.40
N SER A 45 -1.50 2.13 -2.13
CA SER A 45 -2.58 1.63 -1.27
C SER A 45 -3.94 2.23 -1.66
N GLU A 46 -3.98 3.46 -2.15
CA GLU A 46 -5.22 4.12 -2.57
C GLU A 46 -5.77 3.51 -3.86
N ASP A 47 -4.90 3.21 -4.82
CA ASP A 47 -5.32 2.51 -6.04
C ASP A 47 -5.74 1.07 -5.73
N PHE A 48 -5.02 0.37 -4.84
CA PHE A 48 -5.43 -0.96 -4.39
C PHE A 48 -6.78 -0.97 -3.69
N LYS A 49 -7.08 0.04 -2.84
CA LYS A 49 -8.40 0.19 -2.21
C LYS A 49 -9.51 0.36 -3.24
N LYS A 50 -9.29 1.13 -4.31
CA LYS A 50 -10.26 1.27 -5.41
C LYS A 50 -10.54 -0.08 -6.07
N THR A 51 -9.50 -0.90 -6.28
CA THR A 51 -9.64 -2.24 -6.85
C THR A 51 -10.48 -3.17 -5.97
N ILE A 52 -10.42 -3.04 -4.65
CA ILE A 52 -11.21 -3.86 -3.72
C ILE A 52 -12.65 -3.34 -3.55
N CYS A 53 -12.85 -2.01 -3.48
CA CYS A 53 -14.15 -1.41 -3.17
C CYS A 53 -15.16 -1.42 -4.32
N CYS A 54 -14.75 -1.76 -5.55
CA CYS A 54 -15.63 -1.78 -6.72
C CYS A 54 -15.74 -3.18 -7.36
N ALA A 55 -15.47 -4.24 -6.59
CA ALA A 55 -15.75 -5.62 -6.98
C ALA A 55 -17.23 -5.98 -6.76
#